data_AF-A0A257JJM2-F1
#
_entry.id   AF-A0A257JJM2-F1
#
_cell.length_a   1.000
_cell.length_b   1.000
_cell.length_c   1.000
_cell.angle_alpha   90.00
_cell.angle_beta   90.00
_cell.angle_gamma   90.00
#
_symmetry.space_group_name_H-M   'P 1'
#
loop_
_entity.id
_entity.type
_entity.pdbx_description
1 polymer ?
#
loop_
_entity_poly.entity_id
_entity_poly.type
_entity_poly.pdbx_seq_one_letter_code
_entity_poly.pdbx_strand_id
1 'polypeptide(L)'
;LNDLSRTPAAEMARAIIREVTGHEGWNGCGTCEARSDGKICPILENRNRLSGDDEGSPFTNRLISLIELSERNGGHFPVRQLLALAANSLLGHPSPNVRDGLMTCNDVPGIQAEGRVGDASIYRNIFGENLKPSRAEKTELFRKLNAFGIGSETSNRIDNMLVYGADDPAYVQDYERLILADPIYGATPAYVSAQRNYLEGAEESDRSPFIAALRSQRQRLFFTLPDDKVEEYTLWDLTVFRYGGLYLDVSSKIKAGDQAPRNALNMIVRGLNRIFTGMLVQNQDELVLATSGSYSQSKQSPLLDEIISVPRSSGEEVSIVKASESEGFSVSVKLVRGNDIPPITLPLSPTRFEFLGRVAEGALPSSFSLECHEDLLAFKARLLRETERRRSLDGEGRSSEGELSLRFIELTSDGRAQPRRVTVRV
;
A
#
# COMPACT_ATOMS: atom_id res chain seq x y z
N LEU A 1 16.38 16.54 26.38
CA LEU A 1 15.12 16.79 25.65
C LEU A 1 15.46 16.80 24.18
N ASN A 2 15.43 15.62 23.54
CA ASN A 2 15.61 15.53 22.10
C ASN A 2 14.40 16.16 21.42
N ASP A 3 14.64 16.93 20.37
CA ASP A 3 13.61 17.62 19.61
C ASP A 3 12.68 16.59 18.94
N LEU A 4 11.51 16.37 19.56
CA LEU A 4 10.48 15.42 19.13
C LEU A 4 9.92 15.74 17.74
N SER A 5 10.27 16.90 17.16
CA SER A 5 9.83 17.32 15.82
C SER A 5 10.56 16.63 14.66
N ARG A 6 11.65 15.90 14.92
CA ARG A 6 12.50 15.27 13.88
C ARG A 6 12.47 13.75 13.83
N THR A 7 11.75 13.08 14.74
CA THR A 7 11.65 11.62 14.74
C THR A 7 10.53 11.17 13.79
N PRO A 8 10.76 10.19 12.89
CA PRO A 8 9.71 9.63 12.04
C PRO A 8 8.49 9.20 12.87
N ALA A 9 7.27 9.51 12.43
CA ALA A 9 6.08 9.17 13.23
C ALA A 9 5.90 7.67 13.38
N ALA A 10 6.38 6.86 12.43
CA ALA A 10 6.50 5.41 12.56
C ALA A 10 7.32 4.98 13.81
N GLU A 11 8.49 5.58 14.04
CA GLU A 11 9.32 5.30 15.22
C GLU A 11 8.66 5.82 16.50
N MET A 12 8.08 7.03 16.43
CA MET A 12 7.35 7.63 17.54
C MET A 12 6.12 6.81 17.95
N ALA A 13 5.37 6.27 16.99
CA ALA A 13 4.21 5.44 17.24
C ALA A 13 4.61 4.15 17.95
N ARG A 14 5.72 3.52 17.52
CA ARG A 14 6.27 2.34 18.20
C ARG A 14 6.68 2.65 19.64
N ALA A 15 7.33 3.79 19.87
CA ALA A 15 7.70 4.23 21.22
C ALA A 15 6.45 4.48 22.09
N ILE A 16 5.46 5.21 21.59
CA ILE A 16 4.19 5.47 22.30
C ILE A 16 3.48 4.16 22.65
N ILE A 17 3.37 3.23 21.71
CA ILE A 17 2.74 1.92 21.94
C ILE A 17 3.46 1.19 23.08
N ARG A 18 4.79 1.15 23.05
CA ARG A 18 5.59 0.50 24.09
C ARG A 18 5.38 1.15 25.46
N GLU A 19 5.46 2.47 25.54
CA GLU A 19 5.27 3.20 26.80
C GLU A 19 3.85 3.03 27.35
N VAL A 20 2.83 3.17 26.50
CA VAL A 20 1.42 3.04 26.93
C VAL A 20 1.11 1.62 27.37
N THR A 21 1.56 0.59 26.62
CA THR A 21 1.26 -0.80 26.97
C THR A 21 2.14 -1.32 28.12
N GLY A 22 3.37 -0.82 28.26
CA GLY A 22 4.29 -1.17 29.35
C GLY A 22 4.07 -0.42 30.66
N HIS A 23 3.16 0.57 30.70
CA HIS A 23 2.97 1.44 31.86
C HIS A 23 2.56 0.68 33.14
N GLU A 24 3.09 1.08 34.31
CA GLU A 24 2.81 0.44 35.61
C GLU A 24 1.33 0.47 36.02
N GLY A 25 0.56 1.40 35.45
CA GLY A 25 -0.90 1.50 35.66
C GLY A 25 -1.68 0.23 35.30
N TRP A 26 -1.10 -0.66 34.48
CA TRP A 26 -1.70 -1.96 34.15
C TRP A 26 -1.55 -3.03 35.24
N ASN A 27 -0.71 -2.81 36.25
CA ASN A 27 -0.44 -3.80 37.30
C ASN A 27 -1.71 -4.20 38.08
N GLY A 28 -2.67 -3.28 38.22
CA GLY A 28 -3.96 -3.54 38.86
C GLY A 28 -4.90 -4.47 38.06
N CYS A 29 -4.63 -4.72 36.78
CA CYS A 29 -5.45 -5.60 35.95
C CYS A 29 -5.25 -7.10 36.26
N GLY A 30 -4.22 -7.47 37.01
CA GLY A 30 -3.93 -8.86 37.40
C GLY A 30 -5.06 -9.50 38.23
N THR A 31 -5.66 -8.73 39.14
CA THR A 31 -6.67 -9.18 40.10
C THR A 31 -8.08 -8.68 39.78
N CYS A 32 -8.31 -8.23 38.54
CA CYS A 32 -9.58 -7.61 38.16
C CYS A 32 -10.69 -8.66 37.99
N GLU A 33 -11.83 -8.46 38.65
CA GLU A 33 -13.01 -9.35 38.57
C GLU A 33 -13.54 -9.51 37.13
N ALA A 34 -13.32 -8.52 36.27
CA ALA A 34 -13.67 -8.58 34.85
C ALA A 34 -12.88 -9.64 34.06
N ARG A 35 -11.93 -10.33 34.69
CA ARG A 35 -11.15 -11.45 34.11
C ARG A 35 -11.41 -12.80 34.79
N SER A 36 -12.20 -12.81 35.86
CA SER A 36 -12.47 -14.04 36.62
C SER A 36 -13.45 -14.93 35.87
N ASP A 37 -13.44 -16.23 36.16
CA ASP A 37 -14.40 -17.21 35.64
C ASP A 37 -14.48 -17.28 34.10
N GLY A 38 -13.34 -17.14 33.41
CA GLY A 38 -13.27 -17.18 31.94
C GLY A 38 -13.80 -15.93 31.25
N LYS A 39 -14.11 -14.86 31.99
CA LYS A 39 -14.47 -13.55 31.43
C LYS A 39 -13.28 -12.87 30.75
N ILE A 40 -13.59 -12.10 29.72
CA ILE A 40 -12.59 -11.43 28.88
C ILE A 40 -12.75 -9.92 29.01
N CYS A 41 -11.74 -9.25 29.55
CA CYS A 41 -11.69 -7.79 29.57
C CYS A 41 -11.19 -7.27 28.21
N PRO A 42 -12.02 -6.60 27.40
CA PRO A 42 -11.63 -6.17 26.05
C PRO A 42 -10.50 -5.13 26.07
N ILE A 43 -10.42 -4.29 27.12
CA ILE A 43 -9.34 -3.30 27.26
C ILE A 43 -7.98 -4.00 27.40
N LEU A 44 -7.92 -5.02 28.26
CA LEU A 44 -6.69 -5.78 28.47
C LEU A 44 -6.35 -6.66 27.26
N GLU A 45 -7.37 -7.25 26.63
CA GLU A 45 -7.19 -8.01 25.39
C GLU A 45 -6.57 -7.14 24.28
N ASN A 46 -7.11 -5.93 24.07
CA ASN A 46 -6.56 -4.97 23.13
C ASN A 46 -5.13 -4.55 23.50
N ARG A 47 -4.82 -4.40 24.79
CA ARG A 47 -3.44 -4.12 25.24
C ARG A 47 -2.50 -5.24 24.84
N ASN A 48 -2.85 -6.50 25.09
CA ASN A 48 -1.99 -7.64 24.78
C ASN A 48 -1.74 -7.74 23.26
N ARG A 49 -2.78 -7.52 22.44
CA ARG A 49 -2.65 -7.48 20.98
C ARG A 49 -1.79 -6.31 20.50
N LEU A 50 -1.91 -5.15 21.14
CA LEU A 50 -1.16 -3.95 20.82
C LEU A 50 0.31 -4.02 21.24
N SER A 51 0.62 -4.60 22.41
CA SER A 51 2.00 -4.80 22.86
C SER A 51 2.71 -5.83 21.98
N GLY A 52 2.02 -6.91 21.63
CA GLY A 52 2.64 -8.12 21.10
C GLY A 52 3.42 -8.86 22.20
N ASP A 53 3.63 -10.16 22.00
CA ASP A 53 4.66 -10.90 22.71
C ASP A 53 6.02 -10.64 22.01
N ASP A 54 7.12 -10.66 22.75
CA ASP A 54 8.45 -10.15 22.38
C ASP A 54 8.90 -10.44 20.93
N GLU A 55 9.50 -9.42 20.29
CA GLU A 55 9.85 -9.31 18.86
C GLU A 55 8.68 -9.09 17.89
N GLY A 56 7.95 -7.97 18.09
CA GLY A 56 7.22 -7.26 17.04
C GLY A 56 6.05 -8.02 16.43
N SER A 57 4.87 -7.92 17.08
CA SER A 57 3.64 -8.52 16.54
C SER A 57 3.33 -8.06 15.10
N PRO A 58 2.75 -8.95 14.25
CA PRO A 58 2.27 -8.57 12.92
C PRO A 58 1.36 -7.34 12.95
N PHE A 59 0.54 -7.21 14.00
CA PHE A 59 -0.31 -6.06 14.24
C PHE A 59 0.50 -4.75 14.28
N THR A 60 1.47 -4.67 15.19
CA THR A 60 2.23 -3.43 15.40
C THR A 60 3.06 -3.11 14.18
N ASN A 61 3.73 -4.10 13.58
CA ASN A 61 4.52 -3.88 12.37
C ASN A 61 3.67 -3.35 11.22
N ARG A 62 2.46 -3.88 11.02
CA ARG A 62 1.57 -3.40 9.96
C ARG A 62 0.99 -2.03 10.24
N LEU A 63 0.64 -1.74 11.49
CA LEU A 63 0.22 -0.39 11.88
C LEU A 63 1.33 0.63 11.60
N ILE A 64 2.57 0.30 11.96
CA ILE A 64 3.75 1.14 11.66
C ILE A 64 3.94 1.29 10.14
N SER A 65 3.79 0.22 9.36
CA SER A 65 3.85 0.28 7.89
C SER A 65 2.80 1.23 7.29
N LEU A 66 1.57 1.25 7.81
CA LEU A 66 0.53 2.18 7.35
C LEU A 66 0.89 3.64 7.69
N ILE A 67 1.42 3.88 8.89
CA ILE A 67 1.87 5.23 9.30
C ILE A 67 3.02 5.68 8.40
N GLU A 68 4.02 4.82 8.18
CA GLU A 68 5.17 5.13 7.32
C GLU A 68 4.74 5.43 5.87
N LEU A 69 3.87 4.60 5.28
CA LEU A 69 3.32 4.85 3.95
C LEU A 69 2.57 6.18 3.91
N SER A 70 1.77 6.49 4.92
CA SER A 70 1.02 7.73 4.96
C SER A 70 1.94 8.95 5.10
N GLU A 71 2.99 8.90 5.94
CA GLU A 71 3.98 9.98 6.06
C GLU A 71 4.74 10.23 4.76
N ARG A 72 5.18 9.15 4.09
CA ARG A 72 5.88 9.23 2.79
C ARG A 72 4.98 9.75 1.67
N ASN A 73 3.68 9.78 1.90
CA ASN A 73 2.68 10.38 1.02
C ASN A 73 2.22 11.77 1.49
N GLY A 74 2.92 12.40 2.43
CA GLY A 74 2.62 13.73 2.97
C GLY A 74 1.63 13.77 4.14
N GLY A 75 1.17 12.60 4.61
CA GLY A 75 0.29 12.46 5.76
C GLY A 75 1.07 12.45 7.08
N HIS A 76 1.43 13.62 7.60
CA HIS A 76 2.16 13.73 8.87
C HIS A 76 1.30 13.33 10.08
N PHE A 77 1.85 12.59 11.05
CA PHE A 77 1.14 12.24 12.30
C PHE A 77 1.78 12.95 13.50
N PRO A 78 1.21 14.07 13.98
CA PRO A 78 1.64 14.66 15.24
C PRO A 78 1.51 13.68 16.40
N VAL A 79 2.36 13.82 17.41
CA VAL A 79 2.33 12.99 18.65
C VAL A 79 0.92 12.89 19.25
N ARG A 80 0.13 13.97 19.22
CA ARG A 80 -1.26 13.97 19.68
C ARG A 80 -2.14 12.97 18.92
N GLN A 81 -1.99 12.85 17.61
CA GLN A 81 -2.75 11.89 16.80
C GLN A 81 -2.32 10.45 17.13
N LEU A 82 -1.01 10.22 17.34
CA LEU A 82 -0.51 8.90 17.73
C LEU A 82 -0.98 8.47 19.13
N LEU A 83 -1.02 9.38 20.10
CA LEU A 83 -1.59 9.13 21.43
C LEU A 83 -3.10 8.84 21.34
N ALA A 84 -3.82 9.61 20.53
CA ALA A 84 -5.25 9.38 20.30
C ALA A 84 -5.50 8.02 19.62
N LEU A 85 -4.63 7.61 18.69
CA LEU A 85 -4.68 6.31 18.04
C LEU A 85 -4.50 5.18 19.06
N ALA A 86 -3.47 5.26 19.92
CA ALA A 86 -3.22 4.26 20.96
C ALA A 86 -4.41 4.16 21.93
N ALA A 87 -4.92 5.30 22.42
CA ALA A 87 -6.07 5.34 23.32
C ALA A 87 -7.33 4.76 22.66
N ASN A 88 -7.63 5.15 21.42
CA ASN A 88 -8.81 4.65 20.70
C ASN A 88 -8.69 3.15 20.38
N SER A 89 -7.49 2.68 20.02
CA SER A 89 -7.21 1.26 19.75
C SER A 89 -7.50 0.41 20.98
N LEU A 90 -7.10 0.87 22.17
CA LEU A 90 -7.27 0.15 23.43
C LEU A 90 -8.72 0.20 23.95
N LEU A 91 -9.33 1.39 23.92
CA LEU A 91 -10.58 1.66 24.63
C LEU A 91 -11.81 1.69 23.71
N GLY A 92 -11.66 1.64 22.40
CA GLY A 92 -12.78 1.82 21.48
C GLY A 92 -13.89 0.78 21.63
N HIS A 93 -15.15 1.23 21.75
CA HIS A 93 -16.33 0.37 21.69
C HIS A 93 -17.57 1.14 21.21
N PRO A 94 -18.38 0.56 20.30
CA PRO A 94 -19.51 1.27 19.68
C PRO A 94 -20.80 1.29 20.50
N SER A 95 -20.85 0.63 21.67
CA SER A 95 -22.08 0.59 22.49
C SER A 95 -22.56 2.00 22.85
N PRO A 96 -23.88 2.28 22.76
CA PRO A 96 -24.44 3.59 23.11
C PRO A 96 -24.23 3.97 24.59
N ASN A 97 -24.02 2.98 25.46
CA ASN A 97 -23.76 3.18 26.88
C ASN A 97 -22.31 3.61 27.15
N VAL A 98 -21.42 3.45 26.18
CA VAL A 98 -20.01 3.85 26.28
C VAL A 98 -19.88 5.30 25.84
N ARG A 99 -19.52 6.16 26.80
CA ARG A 99 -19.35 7.60 26.55
C ARG A 99 -18.27 7.82 25.50
N ASP A 100 -18.57 8.68 24.53
CA ASP A 100 -17.65 9.08 23.45
C ASP A 100 -17.12 7.92 22.58
N GLY A 101 -17.65 6.69 22.73
CA GLY A 101 -17.15 5.49 22.08
C GLY A 101 -15.84 4.97 22.69
N LEU A 102 -15.47 5.41 23.89
CA LEU A 102 -14.26 4.99 24.62
C LEU A 102 -14.64 4.40 25.97
N MET A 103 -14.36 3.10 26.14
CA MET A 103 -14.60 2.34 27.36
C MET A 103 -13.73 2.82 28.51
N THR A 104 -14.27 2.66 29.70
CA THR A 104 -13.57 2.63 30.97
C THR A 104 -13.71 1.23 31.59
N CYS A 105 -12.93 0.93 32.63
CA CYS A 105 -13.05 -0.35 33.34
C CYS A 105 -14.47 -0.60 33.90
N ASN A 106 -15.22 0.47 34.21
CA ASN A 106 -16.58 0.37 34.74
C ASN A 106 -17.60 -0.10 33.69
N ASP A 107 -17.31 0.08 32.40
CA ASP A 107 -18.21 -0.32 31.31
C ASP A 107 -18.10 -1.82 31.00
N VAL A 108 -16.96 -2.44 31.33
CA VAL A 108 -16.62 -3.82 30.96
C VAL A 108 -17.66 -4.85 31.46
N PRO A 109 -18.14 -4.83 32.72
CA PRO A 109 -19.12 -5.80 33.18
C PRO A 109 -20.42 -5.77 32.37
N GLY A 110 -20.89 -4.58 31.98
CA GLY A 110 -22.08 -4.42 31.14
C GLY A 110 -21.86 -4.98 29.73
N ILE A 111 -20.73 -4.67 29.11
CA ILE A 111 -20.35 -5.17 27.78
C ILE A 111 -20.26 -6.71 27.77
N GLN A 112 -19.72 -7.30 28.84
CA GLN A 112 -19.64 -8.75 29.00
C GLN A 112 -21.03 -9.38 29.17
N ALA A 113 -21.89 -8.79 30.01
CA ALA A 113 -23.26 -9.28 30.21
C ALA A 113 -24.09 -9.22 28.92
N GLU A 114 -23.86 -8.20 28.08
CA GLU A 114 -24.50 -8.07 26.76
C GLU A 114 -23.90 -9.00 25.68
N GLY A 115 -22.79 -9.69 25.97
CA GLY A 115 -22.10 -10.55 24.99
C GLY A 115 -21.42 -9.77 23.85
N ARG A 116 -21.12 -8.48 24.07
CA ARG A 116 -20.61 -7.57 23.02
C ARG A 116 -19.11 -7.35 23.04
N VAL A 117 -18.36 -8.19 23.76
CA VAL A 117 -16.89 -8.10 23.85
C VAL A 117 -16.23 -8.01 22.47
N GLY A 118 -16.73 -8.75 21.47
CA GLY A 118 -16.22 -8.74 20.10
C GLY A 118 -16.31 -7.38 19.39
N ASP A 119 -17.24 -6.51 19.80
CA ASP A 119 -17.39 -5.16 19.24
C ASP A 119 -16.23 -4.23 19.65
N ALA A 120 -15.43 -4.60 20.65
CA ALA A 120 -14.25 -3.87 21.10
C ALA A 120 -13.00 -4.09 20.24
N SER A 121 -13.13 -4.77 19.11
CA SER A 121 -12.01 -5.20 18.27
C SER A 121 -11.03 -4.08 17.95
N ILE A 122 -9.78 -4.22 18.39
CA ILE A 122 -8.70 -3.28 18.10
C ILE A 122 -8.52 -3.03 16.59
N TYR A 123 -8.76 -4.05 15.76
CA TYR A 123 -8.62 -3.97 14.30
C TYR A 123 -9.62 -3.03 13.67
N ARG A 124 -10.78 -2.82 14.30
CA ARG A 124 -11.83 -1.86 13.90
C ARG A 124 -11.58 -0.50 14.52
N ASN A 125 -11.15 -0.48 15.77
CA ASN A 125 -10.86 0.74 16.52
C ASN A 125 -9.74 1.59 15.90
N ILE A 126 -8.73 0.98 15.26
CA ILE A 126 -7.70 1.72 14.51
C ILE A 126 -8.31 2.63 13.44
N PHE A 127 -9.43 2.22 12.83
CA PHE A 127 -10.13 2.98 11.79
C PHE A 127 -11.26 3.87 12.35
N GLY A 128 -11.45 3.91 13.67
CA GLY A 128 -12.44 4.74 14.33
C GLY A 128 -13.87 4.20 14.24
N GLU A 129 -14.07 2.90 13.96
CA GLU A 129 -15.40 2.30 13.83
C GLU A 129 -16.19 2.20 15.15
N ASN A 130 -15.54 2.44 16.28
CA ASN A 130 -16.19 2.65 17.57
C ASN A 130 -16.95 3.99 17.66
N LEU A 131 -16.66 4.93 16.75
CA LEU A 131 -17.25 6.26 16.76
C LEU A 131 -18.43 6.36 15.78
N LYS A 132 -19.27 7.38 15.96
CA LYS A 132 -20.25 7.75 14.94
C LYS A 132 -19.54 8.08 13.62
N PRO A 133 -20.07 7.68 12.43
CA PRO A 133 -19.41 7.90 11.15
C PRO A 133 -18.98 9.36 10.91
N SER A 134 -19.86 10.31 11.23
CA SER A 134 -19.58 11.75 11.09
C SER A 134 -18.44 12.25 11.97
N ARG A 135 -18.16 11.62 13.11
CA ARG A 135 -17.01 11.94 13.98
C ARG A 135 -15.73 11.31 13.43
N ALA A 136 -15.80 10.06 12.97
CA ALA A 136 -14.67 9.36 12.38
C ALA A 136 -14.15 10.10 11.13
N GLU A 137 -15.03 10.48 10.20
CA GLU A 137 -14.69 11.20 8.96
C GLU A 137 -14.06 12.58 9.21
N LYS A 138 -14.53 13.30 10.25
CA LYS A 138 -13.99 14.60 10.65
C LYS A 138 -12.64 14.50 11.36
N THR A 139 -12.35 13.35 11.95
CA THR A 139 -11.09 13.11 12.67
C THR A 139 -9.98 12.76 11.67
N GLU A 140 -9.00 13.65 11.53
CA GLU A 140 -7.95 13.54 10.52
C GLU A 140 -7.14 12.23 10.62
N LEU A 141 -6.86 11.77 11.83
CA LEU A 141 -6.21 10.48 12.10
C LEU A 141 -6.92 9.32 11.38
N PHE A 142 -8.22 9.16 11.61
CA PHE A 142 -8.99 8.07 11.01
C PHE A 142 -9.18 8.26 9.52
N ARG A 143 -9.30 9.50 9.03
CA ARG A 143 -9.35 9.77 7.59
C ARG A 143 -8.08 9.27 6.88
N LYS A 144 -6.90 9.51 7.45
CA LYS A 144 -5.61 9.05 6.90
C LYS A 144 -5.55 7.51 6.85
N LEU A 145 -5.96 6.84 7.92
CA LEU A 145 -5.93 5.38 7.99
C LEU A 145 -7.01 4.72 7.11
N ASN A 146 -8.21 5.29 7.03
CA ASN A 146 -9.27 4.81 6.15
C ASN A 146 -8.94 4.99 4.66
N ALA A 147 -8.03 5.89 4.29
CA ALA A 147 -7.58 6.07 2.91
C ALA A 147 -6.87 4.82 2.34
N PHE A 148 -6.40 3.90 3.19
CA PHE A 148 -5.86 2.61 2.75
C PHE A 148 -6.95 1.61 2.33
N GLY A 149 -8.23 1.88 2.61
CA GLY A 149 -9.34 1.03 2.16
C GLY A 149 -9.44 -0.35 2.84
N ILE A 150 -8.71 -0.55 3.94
CA ILE A 150 -8.64 -1.86 4.62
C ILE A 150 -10.02 -2.29 5.12
N GLY A 151 -10.46 -3.46 4.67
CA GLY A 151 -11.79 -4.02 4.91
C GLY A 151 -12.78 -3.79 3.77
N SER A 152 -12.61 -2.70 3.03
CA SER A 152 -13.41 -2.38 1.84
C SER A 152 -12.83 -3.05 0.59
N GLU A 153 -11.51 -3.05 0.45
CA GLU A 153 -10.83 -3.80 -0.61
C GLU A 153 -11.00 -5.30 -0.40
N THR A 154 -11.28 -6.00 -1.50
CA THR A 154 -11.59 -7.44 -1.50
C THR A 154 -10.47 -8.22 -2.19
N SER A 155 -10.26 -9.44 -1.72
CA SER A 155 -9.38 -10.42 -2.36
C SER A 155 -10.15 -11.71 -2.48
N ASN A 156 -10.30 -12.25 -3.69
CA ASN A 156 -11.02 -13.50 -3.92
C ASN A 156 -10.47 -14.64 -3.05
N ARG A 157 -9.15 -14.67 -2.81
CA ARG A 157 -8.52 -15.73 -2.00
C ARG A 157 -8.92 -15.63 -0.53
N ILE A 158 -8.87 -14.42 0.03
CA ILE A 158 -9.28 -14.17 1.43
C ILE A 158 -10.78 -14.35 1.58
N ASP A 159 -11.57 -13.83 0.65
CA ASP A 159 -13.03 -13.92 0.70
C ASP A 159 -13.52 -15.36 0.56
N ASN A 160 -12.94 -16.15 -0.33
CA ASN A 160 -13.29 -17.56 -0.43
C ASN A 160 -12.96 -18.31 0.86
N MET A 161 -11.80 -18.03 1.49
CA MET A 161 -11.46 -18.60 2.79
C MET A 161 -12.43 -18.13 3.89
N LEU A 162 -12.87 -16.86 3.89
CA LEU A 162 -13.80 -16.32 4.90
C LEU A 162 -15.23 -16.80 4.71
N VAL A 163 -15.64 -17.11 3.48
CA VAL A 163 -16.99 -17.55 3.14
C VAL A 163 -17.10 -19.07 3.27
N TYR A 164 -16.19 -19.81 2.63
CA TYR A 164 -16.29 -21.27 2.49
C TYR A 164 -15.31 -22.04 3.38
N GLY A 165 -14.48 -21.37 4.17
CA GLY A 165 -13.39 -22.00 4.91
C GLY A 165 -13.81 -23.08 5.90
N ALA A 166 -15.06 -23.07 6.38
CA ALA A 166 -15.57 -24.11 7.27
C ALA A 166 -15.85 -25.45 6.56
N ASP A 167 -16.16 -25.42 5.26
CA ASP A 167 -16.70 -26.55 4.51
C ASP A 167 -15.82 -26.98 3.33
N ASP A 168 -14.97 -26.09 2.81
CA ASP A 168 -14.07 -26.37 1.70
C ASP A 168 -12.74 -26.99 2.19
N PRO A 169 -12.42 -28.24 1.79
CA PRO A 169 -11.17 -28.90 2.17
C PRO A 169 -9.91 -28.12 1.77
N ALA A 170 -9.98 -27.25 0.76
CA ALA A 170 -8.86 -26.41 0.35
C ALA A 170 -8.54 -25.31 1.36
N TYR A 171 -9.51 -24.88 2.17
CA TYR A 171 -9.37 -23.75 3.08
C TYR A 171 -9.48 -24.14 4.57
N VAL A 172 -9.96 -25.33 4.91
CA VAL A 172 -10.23 -25.73 6.31
C VAL A 172 -9.06 -25.51 7.27
N GLN A 173 -7.85 -25.87 6.88
CA GLN A 173 -6.65 -25.71 7.72
C GLN A 173 -6.34 -24.23 7.99
N ASP A 174 -6.47 -23.39 6.95
CA ASP A 174 -6.23 -21.97 7.07
C ASP A 174 -7.37 -21.28 7.82
N TYR A 175 -8.61 -21.71 7.64
CA TYR A 175 -9.76 -21.20 8.38
C TYR A 175 -9.64 -21.53 9.88
N GLU A 176 -9.24 -22.76 10.23
CA GLU A 176 -8.94 -23.15 11.62
C GLU A 176 -7.86 -22.26 12.23
N ARG A 177 -6.72 -22.11 11.53
CA ARG A 177 -5.56 -21.37 12.02
C ARG A 177 -5.79 -19.86 12.07
N LEU A 178 -6.47 -19.29 11.08
CA LEU A 178 -6.58 -17.84 10.89
C LEU A 178 -7.88 -17.26 11.46
N ILE A 179 -8.93 -18.06 11.62
CA ILE A 179 -10.25 -17.59 12.10
C ILE A 179 -10.61 -18.26 13.42
N LEU A 180 -10.70 -19.60 13.47
CA LEU A 180 -11.17 -20.31 14.67
C LEU A 180 -10.22 -20.21 15.87
N ALA A 181 -8.91 -20.05 15.62
CA ALA A 181 -7.92 -19.84 16.67
C ALA A 181 -8.12 -18.56 17.50
N ASP A 182 -8.90 -17.59 17.01
CA ASP A 182 -9.23 -16.35 17.73
C ASP A 182 -10.74 -16.28 18.04
N PRO A 183 -11.20 -16.84 19.17
CA PRO A 183 -12.63 -16.81 19.52
C PRO A 183 -13.14 -15.42 19.94
N ILE A 184 -12.24 -14.45 20.15
CA ILE A 184 -12.59 -13.14 20.71
C ILE A 184 -12.93 -12.13 19.60
N TYR A 185 -12.09 -12.02 18.57
CA TYR A 185 -12.33 -11.12 17.41
C TYR A 185 -12.38 -11.84 16.07
N GLY A 186 -11.98 -13.11 15.99
CA GLY A 186 -12.08 -13.95 14.79
C GLY A 186 -13.42 -14.67 14.75
N ALA A 187 -13.44 -15.91 15.23
CA ALA A 187 -14.61 -16.78 15.29
C ALA A 187 -15.59 -16.41 16.43
N THR A 188 -16.05 -15.16 16.44
CA THR A 188 -17.09 -14.75 17.37
C THR A 188 -18.38 -15.53 17.10
N PRO A 189 -19.23 -15.78 18.12
CA PRO A 189 -20.52 -16.44 17.92
C PRO A 189 -21.38 -15.73 16.86
N ALA A 190 -21.34 -14.40 16.81
CA ALA A 190 -22.04 -13.60 15.82
C ALA A 190 -21.52 -13.85 14.39
N TYR A 191 -20.20 -13.91 14.19
CA TYR A 191 -19.60 -14.19 12.88
C TYR A 191 -19.94 -15.60 12.39
N VAL A 192 -19.73 -16.63 13.23
CA VAL A 192 -20.00 -18.03 12.86
C VAL A 192 -21.48 -18.24 12.54
N SER A 193 -22.38 -17.64 13.34
CA SER A 193 -23.81 -17.68 13.06
C SER A 193 -24.17 -16.96 11.75
N ALA A 194 -23.57 -15.79 11.49
CA ALA A 194 -23.84 -15.03 10.26
C ALA A 194 -23.33 -15.77 9.02
N GLN A 195 -22.17 -16.43 9.10
CA GLN A 195 -21.61 -17.24 8.01
C GLN A 195 -22.52 -18.42 7.68
N ARG A 196 -22.93 -19.19 8.69
CA ARG A 196 -23.85 -20.33 8.48
C ARG A 196 -25.16 -19.87 7.87
N ASN A 197 -25.75 -18.79 8.40
CA ASN A 197 -26.98 -18.23 7.84
C ASN A 197 -26.81 -17.72 6.39
N TYR A 198 -25.62 -17.25 6.02
CA TYR A 198 -25.34 -16.82 4.66
C TYR A 198 -25.24 -18.00 3.66
N LEU A 199 -24.67 -19.13 4.08
CA LEU A 199 -24.50 -20.33 3.25
C LEU A 199 -25.76 -21.19 3.18
N GLU A 200 -26.44 -21.38 4.32
CA GLU A 200 -27.56 -22.30 4.48
C GLU A 200 -28.93 -21.59 4.53
N GLY A 201 -28.94 -20.25 4.57
CA GLY A 201 -30.16 -19.46 4.67
C GLY A 201 -31.01 -19.49 3.40
N ALA A 202 -32.31 -19.29 3.56
CA ALA A 202 -33.24 -19.10 2.43
C ALA A 202 -32.85 -17.86 1.60
N GLU A 203 -33.24 -17.81 0.33
CA GLU A 203 -32.89 -16.68 -0.57
C GLU A 203 -33.37 -15.31 -0.05
N GLU A 204 -34.44 -15.28 0.74
CA GLU A 204 -35.02 -14.06 1.35
C GLU A 204 -34.31 -13.61 2.65
N SER A 205 -33.29 -14.34 3.11
CA SER A 205 -32.56 -13.99 4.34
C SER A 205 -31.74 -12.70 4.18
N ASP A 206 -31.71 -11.86 5.21
CA ASP A 206 -30.88 -10.66 5.22
C ASP A 206 -29.40 -11.03 5.29
N ARG A 207 -28.67 -10.76 4.20
CA ARG A 207 -27.23 -11.04 4.06
C ARG A 207 -26.35 -9.95 4.65
N SER A 208 -26.92 -8.78 4.96
CA SER A 208 -26.20 -7.59 5.44
C SER A 208 -25.30 -7.86 6.66
N PRO A 209 -25.73 -8.66 7.67
CA PRO A 209 -24.90 -8.95 8.84
C PRO A 209 -23.58 -9.64 8.48
N PHE A 210 -23.62 -10.60 7.56
CA PHE A 210 -22.42 -11.32 7.16
C PHE A 210 -21.50 -10.46 6.27
N ILE A 211 -22.06 -9.65 5.36
CA ILE A 211 -21.26 -8.72 4.56
C ILE A 211 -20.52 -7.70 5.45
N ALA A 212 -21.17 -7.19 6.49
CA ALA A 212 -20.51 -6.32 7.48
C ALA A 212 -19.42 -7.08 8.28
N ALA A 213 -19.67 -8.35 8.60
CA ALA A 213 -18.70 -9.19 9.30
C ALA A 213 -17.47 -9.51 8.43
N LEU A 214 -17.63 -9.71 7.11
CA LEU A 214 -16.52 -9.89 6.17
C LEU A 214 -15.57 -8.70 6.18
N ARG A 215 -16.11 -7.47 6.15
CA ARG A 215 -15.28 -6.26 6.27
C ARG A 215 -14.43 -6.27 7.55
N SER A 216 -15.05 -6.62 8.68
CA SER A 216 -14.36 -6.69 9.97
C SER A 216 -13.28 -7.78 9.99
N GLN A 217 -13.56 -8.93 9.37
CA GLN A 217 -12.58 -10.02 9.27
C GLN A 217 -11.43 -9.67 8.32
N ARG A 218 -11.66 -8.98 7.21
CA ARG A 218 -10.58 -8.48 6.33
C ARG A 218 -9.67 -7.51 7.07
N GLN A 219 -10.23 -6.57 7.85
CA GLN A 219 -9.43 -5.69 8.71
C GLN A 219 -8.59 -6.49 9.70
N ARG A 220 -9.20 -7.44 10.40
CA ARG A 220 -8.50 -8.32 11.34
C ARG A 220 -7.39 -9.10 10.65
N LEU A 221 -7.67 -9.77 9.53
CA LEU A 221 -6.70 -10.56 8.79
C LEU A 221 -5.54 -9.69 8.30
N PHE A 222 -5.81 -8.46 7.86
CA PHE A 222 -4.74 -7.53 7.53
C PHE A 222 -3.77 -7.40 8.70
N PHE A 223 -4.19 -7.32 9.95
CA PHE A 223 -3.28 -7.20 11.09
C PHE A 223 -2.79 -8.52 11.71
N THR A 224 -3.43 -9.66 11.41
CA THR A 224 -3.18 -10.94 12.11
C THR A 224 -2.62 -12.05 11.26
N LEU A 225 -2.71 -11.94 9.92
CA LEU A 225 -2.13 -12.93 9.00
C LEU A 225 -0.68 -13.18 9.40
N PRO A 226 -0.20 -14.42 9.54
CA PRO A 226 1.19 -14.67 9.90
C PRO A 226 2.10 -14.48 8.67
N ASP A 227 3.39 -14.20 8.90
CA ASP A 227 4.32 -13.84 7.82
C ASP A 227 4.48 -14.94 6.77
N ASP A 228 4.36 -16.21 7.16
CA ASP A 228 4.39 -17.38 6.25
C ASP A 228 3.21 -17.42 5.27
N LYS A 229 2.14 -16.65 5.53
CA LYS A 229 0.93 -16.59 4.71
C LYS A 229 0.78 -15.28 3.94
N VAL A 230 1.67 -14.30 4.15
CA VAL A 230 1.57 -12.95 3.55
C VAL A 230 1.63 -12.99 2.02
N GLU A 231 2.58 -13.74 1.45
CA GLU A 231 2.71 -13.89 -0.01
C GLU A 231 1.55 -14.71 -0.57
N GLU A 232 1.17 -15.78 0.13
CA GLU A 232 0.11 -16.68 -0.30
C GLU A 232 -1.24 -15.95 -0.47
N TYR A 233 -1.63 -15.16 0.52
CA TYR A 233 -2.88 -14.40 0.54
C TYR A 233 -2.77 -12.98 0.00
N THR A 234 -1.61 -12.64 -0.57
CA THR A 234 -1.33 -11.32 -1.17
C THR A 234 -1.80 -10.18 -0.26
N LEU A 235 -1.34 -10.14 0.99
CA LEU A 235 -1.84 -9.25 2.07
C LEU A 235 -2.21 -7.82 1.62
N TRP A 236 -1.35 -7.20 0.80
CA TRP A 236 -1.52 -5.81 0.36
C TRP A 236 -2.68 -5.60 -0.62
N ASP A 237 -3.27 -6.67 -1.18
CA ASP A 237 -4.53 -6.63 -1.94
C ASP A 237 -5.73 -6.22 -1.07
N LEU A 238 -5.63 -6.37 0.25
CA LEU A 238 -6.60 -5.80 1.19
C LEU A 238 -6.47 -4.28 1.36
N THR A 239 -5.61 -3.63 0.57
CA THR A 239 -5.39 -2.19 0.63
C THR A 239 -5.47 -1.57 -0.77
N VAL A 240 -5.74 -0.28 -0.81
CA VAL A 240 -5.66 0.52 -2.05
C VAL A 240 -4.22 0.53 -2.60
N PHE A 241 -3.22 0.40 -1.72
CA PHE A 241 -1.78 0.37 -2.04
C PHE A 241 -1.26 -1.07 -2.17
N ARG A 242 -1.61 -1.77 -3.25
CA ARG A 242 -1.20 -3.17 -3.48
C ARG A 242 0.30 -3.36 -3.52
N TYR A 243 1.02 -2.33 -3.95
CA TYR A 243 2.47 -2.31 -4.00
C TYR A 243 3.10 -1.69 -2.75
N GLY A 244 2.31 -1.41 -1.70
CA GLY A 244 2.78 -0.81 -0.45
C GLY A 244 3.88 -1.62 0.22
N GLY A 245 3.78 -2.95 0.23
CA GLY A 245 4.82 -3.83 0.75
C GLY A 245 6.14 -3.72 -0.01
N LEU A 246 6.07 -3.77 -1.34
CA LEU A 246 7.24 -3.63 -2.20
C LEU A 246 7.87 -2.24 -2.07
N TYR A 247 7.06 -1.20 -1.93
CA TYR A 247 7.52 0.17 -1.70
C TYR A 247 8.32 0.28 -0.40
N LEU A 248 7.82 -0.32 0.69
CA LEU A 248 8.52 -0.33 1.99
C LEU A 248 9.82 -1.14 1.93
N ASP A 249 9.86 -2.28 1.23
CA ASP A 249 11.09 -3.05 1.01
C ASP A 249 12.14 -2.24 0.23
N VAL A 250 11.75 -1.58 -0.86
CA VAL A 250 12.64 -0.67 -1.61
C VAL A 250 13.15 0.44 -0.70
N SER A 251 12.26 1.09 0.04
CA SER A 251 12.60 2.18 0.96
C SER A 251 13.62 1.75 2.01
N SER A 252 13.40 0.59 2.64
CA SER A 252 14.29 0.01 3.65
C SER A 252 15.69 -0.28 3.07
N LYS A 253 15.77 -0.95 1.92
CA LYS A 253 17.04 -1.26 1.25
C LYS A 253 17.80 -0.01 0.84
N ILE A 254 17.13 0.96 0.22
CA ILE A 254 17.76 2.22 -0.17
C ILE A 254 18.23 3.02 1.05
N LYS A 255 17.48 3.01 2.16
CA LYS A 255 17.91 3.63 3.43
C LYS A 255 19.15 2.95 4.01
N ALA A 256 19.27 1.63 3.87
CA ALA A 256 20.44 0.86 4.28
C ALA A 256 21.66 1.00 3.35
N GLY A 257 21.48 1.59 2.15
CA GLY A 257 22.52 1.69 1.12
C GLY A 257 22.63 0.46 0.21
N ASP A 258 21.68 -0.47 0.32
CA ASP A 258 21.60 -1.66 -0.51
C ASP A 258 20.94 -1.36 -1.87
N GLN A 259 21.07 -2.32 -2.80
CA GLN A 259 20.38 -2.25 -4.08
C GLN A 259 18.88 -2.49 -3.92
N ALA A 260 18.07 -1.72 -4.65
CA ALA A 260 16.64 -1.96 -4.72
C ALA A 260 16.31 -3.34 -5.32
N PRO A 261 15.19 -3.96 -4.93
CA PRO A 261 14.71 -5.19 -5.53
C PRO A 261 14.56 -5.07 -7.06
N ARG A 262 15.06 -6.06 -7.80
CA ARG A 262 15.01 -6.05 -9.27
C ARG A 262 13.58 -6.02 -9.80
N ASN A 263 12.66 -6.73 -9.15
CA ASN A 263 11.24 -6.71 -9.50
C ASN A 263 10.62 -5.29 -9.38
N ALA A 264 11.06 -4.47 -8.42
CA ALA A 264 10.60 -3.08 -8.29
C ALA A 264 11.06 -2.22 -9.47
N LEU A 265 12.34 -2.33 -9.87
CA LEU A 265 12.85 -1.61 -11.04
C LEU A 265 12.14 -2.07 -12.33
N ASN A 266 12.00 -3.38 -12.52
CA ASN A 266 11.30 -3.94 -13.69
C ASN A 266 9.84 -3.45 -13.76
N MET A 267 9.14 -3.41 -12.63
CA MET A 267 7.77 -2.90 -12.51
C MET A 267 7.72 -1.41 -12.89
N ILE A 268 8.61 -0.58 -12.34
CA ILE A 268 8.69 0.85 -12.65
C ILE A 268 8.94 1.08 -14.14
N VAL A 269 9.94 0.41 -14.73
CA VAL A 269 10.28 0.55 -16.15
C VAL A 269 9.11 0.15 -17.03
N ARG A 270 8.45 -0.97 -16.73
CA ARG A 270 7.27 -1.42 -17.48
C ARG A 270 6.12 -0.41 -17.37
N GLY A 271 5.87 0.13 -16.19
CA GLY A 271 4.87 1.20 -15.98
C GLY A 271 5.18 2.45 -16.78
N LEU A 272 6.43 2.93 -16.73
CA LEU A 272 6.90 4.08 -17.51
C LEU A 272 6.75 3.83 -19.02
N ASN A 273 7.17 2.68 -19.52
CA ASN A 273 7.05 2.31 -20.93
C ASN A 273 5.61 2.36 -21.41
N ARG A 274 4.66 1.82 -20.64
CA ARG A 274 3.24 1.84 -20.98
C ARG A 274 2.66 3.25 -21.01
N ILE A 275 3.10 4.13 -20.11
CA ILE A 275 2.69 5.54 -20.10
C ILE A 275 3.30 6.29 -21.30
N PHE A 276 4.60 6.08 -21.54
CA PHE A 276 5.33 6.81 -22.56
C PHE A 276 4.88 6.46 -23.97
N THR A 277 4.56 5.19 -24.20
CA THR A 277 4.15 4.67 -25.51
C THR A 277 2.64 4.66 -25.70
N GLY A 278 1.86 4.62 -24.63
CA GLY A 278 0.41 4.35 -24.69
C GLY A 278 0.06 2.92 -25.08
N MET A 279 1.04 2.00 -25.10
CA MET A 279 0.90 0.60 -25.52
C MET A 279 1.15 -0.35 -24.34
N LEU A 280 0.64 -1.60 -24.40
CA LEU A 280 0.87 -2.63 -23.38
C LEU A 280 2.25 -3.31 -23.50
N VAL A 281 3.30 -2.49 -23.51
CA VAL A 281 4.69 -2.90 -23.68
C VAL A 281 5.16 -3.77 -22.51
N GLN A 282 6.01 -4.74 -22.83
CA GLN A 282 6.58 -5.72 -21.88
C GLN A 282 8.07 -5.48 -21.57
N ASN A 283 8.76 -4.54 -22.23
CA ASN A 283 10.17 -4.25 -21.98
C ASN A 283 10.41 -3.85 -20.52
N GLN A 284 11.40 -4.49 -19.90
CA GLN A 284 11.86 -4.23 -18.53
C GLN A 284 13.34 -3.84 -18.48
N ASP A 285 14.12 -4.23 -19.49
CA ASP A 285 15.56 -3.92 -19.61
C ASP A 285 15.84 -2.68 -20.47
N GLU A 286 14.79 -2.05 -20.99
CA GLU A 286 14.86 -0.91 -21.90
C GLU A 286 13.75 0.09 -21.57
N LEU A 287 14.10 1.38 -21.48
CA LEU A 287 13.15 2.48 -21.35
C LEU A 287 12.88 3.06 -22.74
N VAL A 288 11.62 3.02 -23.17
CA VAL A 288 11.18 3.34 -24.53
C VAL A 288 10.55 4.73 -24.53
N LEU A 289 11.23 5.70 -25.15
CA LEU A 289 10.76 7.07 -25.29
C LEU A 289 10.09 7.27 -26.64
N ALA A 290 8.79 7.58 -26.62
CA ALA A 290 8.01 7.86 -27.81
C ALA A 290 7.60 9.34 -27.89
N THR A 291 7.47 9.89 -29.08
CA THR A 291 6.87 11.20 -29.35
C THR A 291 5.65 11.03 -30.25
N SER A 292 4.69 11.94 -30.19
CA SER A 292 3.50 11.90 -31.05
C SER A 292 3.69 12.59 -32.40
N GLY A 293 4.92 13.01 -32.75
CA GLY A 293 5.20 13.79 -33.96
C GLY A 293 4.51 15.16 -33.93
N SER A 294 5.31 16.23 -33.78
CA SER A 294 4.91 17.64 -33.97
C SER A 294 3.49 18.02 -33.52
N TYR A 295 3.31 18.42 -32.25
CA TYR A 295 2.10 19.05 -31.67
C TYR A 295 0.73 18.36 -31.90
N SER A 296 0.68 17.23 -32.60
CA SER A 296 -0.55 16.51 -32.88
C SER A 296 -0.77 15.46 -31.80
N GLN A 297 -1.94 15.52 -31.17
CA GLN A 297 -2.49 14.51 -30.26
C GLN A 297 -2.92 13.23 -31.03
N SER A 298 -2.24 12.88 -32.13
CA SER A 298 -2.65 11.73 -32.94
C SER A 298 -2.16 10.44 -32.28
N LYS A 299 -3.13 9.64 -31.79
CA LYS A 299 -2.91 8.38 -31.06
C LYS A 299 -2.51 7.20 -31.96
N GLN A 300 -2.38 7.39 -33.27
CA GLN A 300 -2.41 6.28 -34.23
C GLN A 300 -1.03 5.70 -34.58
N SER A 301 0.08 6.44 -34.40
CA SER A 301 1.44 5.93 -34.63
C SER A 301 2.48 6.68 -33.79
N PRO A 302 2.86 6.20 -32.59
CA PRO A 302 3.93 6.83 -31.82
C PRO A 302 5.26 6.69 -32.56
N LEU A 303 5.93 7.82 -32.76
CA LEU A 303 7.30 7.86 -33.28
C LEU A 303 8.24 7.51 -32.13
N LEU A 304 9.10 6.53 -32.34
CA LEU A 304 10.15 6.22 -31.40
C LEU A 304 11.20 7.32 -31.43
N ASP A 305 11.39 8.00 -30.31
CA ASP A 305 12.52 8.91 -30.16
C ASP A 305 13.77 8.13 -29.75
N GLU A 306 13.77 7.44 -28.61
CA GLU A 306 14.98 6.79 -28.11
C GLU A 306 14.65 5.51 -27.33
N ILE A 307 15.60 4.58 -27.29
CA ILE A 307 15.58 3.42 -26.38
C ILE A 307 16.80 3.55 -25.48
N ILE A 308 16.57 3.64 -24.18
CA ILE A 308 17.62 3.80 -23.17
C ILE A 308 17.81 2.47 -22.46
N SER A 309 19.07 2.01 -22.34
CA SER A 309 19.39 0.79 -21.61
C SER A 309 19.12 0.96 -20.11
N VAL A 310 18.36 0.03 -19.52
CA VAL A 310 18.17 -0.05 -18.06
C VAL A 310 19.43 -0.56 -17.37
N PRO A 311 20.00 -1.73 -17.75
CA PRO A 311 21.30 -2.11 -17.22
C PRO A 311 22.37 -1.14 -17.72
N ARG A 312 23.43 -0.97 -16.94
CA ARG A 312 24.49 -0.03 -17.29
C ARG A 312 25.15 -0.41 -18.61
N SER A 313 24.95 0.39 -19.64
CA SER A 313 25.48 0.18 -20.98
C SER A 313 25.89 1.51 -21.60
N SER A 314 27.14 1.63 -22.07
CA SER A 314 27.63 2.86 -22.74
C SER A 314 27.42 4.19 -21.99
N GLY A 315 27.16 4.16 -20.68
CA GLY A 315 26.86 5.35 -19.86
C GLY A 315 25.39 5.59 -19.59
N GLU A 316 24.52 4.89 -20.30
CA GLU A 316 23.10 4.78 -20.00
C GLU A 316 22.87 3.83 -18.83
N GLU A 317 21.92 4.19 -17.98
CA GLU A 317 21.47 3.36 -16.87
C GLU A 317 20.13 3.89 -16.35
N VAL A 318 19.24 2.98 -15.96
CA VAL A 318 18.06 3.31 -15.16
C VAL A 318 18.19 2.61 -13.81
N SER A 319 18.15 3.38 -12.73
CA SER A 319 18.33 2.86 -11.37
C SER A 319 17.37 3.52 -10.39
N ILE A 320 17.18 2.87 -9.24
CA ILE A 320 16.50 3.46 -8.09
C ILE A 320 17.57 3.99 -7.15
N VAL A 321 17.48 5.27 -6.81
CA VAL A 321 18.46 5.97 -5.97
C VAL A 321 17.78 6.68 -4.82
N LYS A 322 18.53 6.96 -3.75
CA LYS A 322 18.05 7.82 -2.67
C LYS A 322 17.71 9.20 -3.21
N ALA A 323 16.58 9.76 -2.79
CA ALA A 323 16.21 11.12 -3.16
C ALA A 323 17.19 12.12 -2.56
N SER A 324 17.56 13.17 -3.30
CA SER A 324 18.53 14.18 -2.86
C SER A 324 17.99 15.09 -1.76
N GLU A 325 16.67 15.32 -1.73
CA GLU A 325 16.02 16.34 -0.89
C GLU A 325 15.06 15.74 0.16
N SER A 326 14.91 14.41 0.21
CA SER A 326 14.00 13.75 1.14
C SER A 326 14.52 12.37 1.58
N GLU A 327 13.92 11.80 2.62
CA GLU A 327 14.17 10.42 3.05
C GLU A 327 13.54 9.36 2.12
N GLY A 328 13.01 9.77 0.96
CA GLY A 328 12.45 8.89 -0.06
C GLY A 328 13.49 8.38 -1.06
N PHE A 329 12.99 7.80 -2.13
CA PHE A 329 13.78 7.35 -3.27
C PHE A 329 13.20 7.87 -4.58
N SER A 330 14.02 7.85 -5.61
CA SER A 330 13.70 8.32 -6.96
C SER A 330 14.11 7.29 -7.98
N VAL A 331 13.40 7.22 -9.10
CA VAL A 331 13.97 6.62 -10.32
C VAL A 331 14.89 7.65 -10.97
N SER A 332 16.08 7.20 -11.36
CA SER A 332 17.13 8.01 -11.97
C SER A 332 17.49 7.43 -13.32
N VAL A 333 17.45 8.27 -14.36
CA VAL A 333 17.86 7.92 -15.72
C VAL A 333 19.14 8.67 -16.05
N LYS A 334 20.21 7.92 -16.33
CA LYS A 334 21.48 8.45 -16.83
C LYS A 334 21.57 8.19 -18.32
N LEU A 335 22.01 9.19 -19.09
CA LEU A 335 22.05 9.12 -20.56
C LEU A 335 23.47 9.06 -21.14
N VAL A 336 24.50 9.46 -20.38
CA VAL A 336 25.89 9.56 -20.83
C VAL A 336 26.86 9.15 -19.72
N ARG A 337 28.09 8.76 -20.09
CA ARG A 337 29.20 8.63 -19.13
C ARG A 337 29.66 10.03 -18.72
N GLY A 338 30.00 10.22 -17.44
CA GLY A 338 30.44 11.53 -16.92
C GLY A 338 29.30 12.40 -16.40
N ASN A 339 29.50 13.73 -16.48
CA ASN A 339 28.63 14.76 -15.91
C ASN A 339 28.11 15.78 -16.94
N ASP A 340 28.30 15.54 -18.24
CA ASP A 340 27.87 16.46 -19.30
C ASP A 340 26.34 16.63 -19.32
N ILE A 341 25.62 15.56 -19.00
CA ILE A 341 24.18 15.55 -18.77
C ILE A 341 23.93 14.97 -17.36
N PRO A 342 23.38 15.75 -16.43
CA PRO A 342 23.08 15.25 -15.10
C PRO A 342 21.96 14.20 -15.16
N PRO A 343 21.93 13.22 -14.24
CA PRO A 343 20.86 12.25 -14.18
C PRO A 343 19.49 12.92 -14.02
N ILE A 344 18.51 12.48 -14.79
CA ILE A 344 17.14 12.96 -14.70
C ILE A 344 16.42 12.10 -13.67
N THR A 345 15.94 12.73 -12.59
CA THR A 345 15.27 12.03 -11.49
C THR A 345 13.77 12.33 -11.44
N LEU A 346 13.03 11.33 -10.96
CA LEU A 346 11.63 11.43 -10.55
C LEU A 346 11.47 10.86 -9.14
N PRO A 347 11.10 11.68 -8.14
CA PRO A 347 10.77 11.21 -6.80
C PRO A 347 9.54 10.30 -6.79
N LEU A 348 9.66 9.15 -6.14
CA LEU A 348 8.61 8.13 -6.04
C LEU A 348 7.96 8.18 -4.66
N SER A 349 6.82 8.88 -4.58
CA SER A 349 5.90 8.75 -3.44
C SER A 349 5.17 7.41 -3.49
N PRO A 350 4.55 6.95 -2.39
CA PRO A 350 3.70 5.76 -2.39
C PRO A 350 2.62 5.79 -3.49
N THR A 351 1.97 6.94 -3.69
CA THR A 351 0.95 7.10 -4.75
C THR A 351 1.55 6.93 -6.16
N ARG A 352 2.70 7.54 -6.45
CA ARG A 352 3.33 7.41 -7.78
C ARG A 352 3.84 5.99 -8.03
N PHE A 353 4.36 5.34 -6.99
CA PHE A 353 4.82 3.95 -7.08
C PHE A 353 3.66 2.99 -7.30
N GLU A 354 2.56 3.15 -6.56
CA GLU A 354 1.32 2.40 -6.74
C GLU A 354 0.77 2.61 -8.16
N PHE A 355 0.71 3.86 -8.62
CA PHE A 355 0.26 4.19 -9.97
C PHE A 355 1.07 3.46 -11.05
N LEU A 356 2.40 3.50 -10.96
CA LEU A 356 3.29 2.80 -11.88
C LEU A 356 3.08 1.29 -11.83
N GLY A 357 2.91 0.70 -10.64
CA GLY A 357 2.62 -0.73 -10.48
C GLY A 357 1.30 -1.14 -11.15
N ARG A 358 0.22 -0.40 -10.88
CA ARG A 358 -1.09 -0.66 -11.49
C ARG A 358 -1.05 -0.55 -13.02
N VAL A 359 -0.37 0.46 -13.55
CA VAL A 359 -0.20 0.61 -15.01
C VAL A 359 0.68 -0.52 -15.57
N ALA A 360 1.73 -0.94 -14.85
CA ALA A 360 2.56 -2.08 -15.21
C ALA A 360 1.79 -3.41 -15.27
N GLU A 361 0.68 -3.54 -14.53
CA GLU A 361 -0.26 -4.66 -14.63
C GLU A 361 -1.31 -4.50 -15.73
N GLY A 362 -1.63 -3.27 -16.13
CA GLY A 362 -2.53 -2.99 -17.27
C GLY A 362 -3.69 -2.08 -16.95
N ALA A 363 -3.72 -1.46 -15.76
CA ALA A 363 -4.67 -0.41 -15.46
C ALA A 363 -4.49 0.77 -16.43
N LEU A 364 -5.61 1.37 -16.84
CA LEU A 364 -5.59 2.57 -17.67
C LEU A 364 -5.09 3.77 -16.84
N PRO A 365 -4.03 4.48 -17.28
CA PRO A 365 -3.46 5.60 -16.52
C PRO A 365 -4.50 6.68 -16.13
N SER A 366 -5.41 7.01 -17.05
CA SER A 366 -6.43 8.04 -16.84
C SER A 366 -7.50 7.68 -15.79
N SER A 367 -7.66 6.38 -15.48
CA SER A 367 -8.70 5.90 -14.57
C SER A 367 -8.30 5.93 -13.11
N PHE A 368 -7.01 6.13 -12.80
CA PHE A 368 -6.51 6.06 -11.42
C PHE A 368 -6.13 7.43 -10.85
N SER A 369 -5.29 8.20 -11.56
CA SER A 369 -4.89 9.54 -11.13
C SER A 369 -4.38 10.36 -12.31
N LEU A 370 -5.12 11.40 -12.66
CA LEU A 370 -4.70 12.36 -13.70
C LEU A 370 -3.44 13.12 -13.28
N GLU A 371 -3.33 13.49 -12.00
CA GLU A 371 -2.15 14.18 -11.45
C GLU A 371 -0.87 13.34 -11.64
N CYS A 372 -0.90 12.06 -11.24
CA CYS A 372 0.25 11.17 -11.44
C CYS A 372 0.56 10.96 -12.92
N HIS A 373 -0.47 10.91 -13.79
CA HIS A 373 -0.27 10.78 -15.22
C HIS A 373 0.48 11.99 -15.80
N GLU A 374 0.04 13.21 -15.47
CA GLU A 374 0.68 14.46 -15.92
C GLU A 374 2.11 14.60 -15.39
N ASP A 375 2.36 14.26 -14.13
CA ASP A 375 3.72 14.23 -13.55
C ASP A 375 4.68 13.34 -14.34
N LEU A 376 4.19 12.17 -14.78
CA LEU A 376 4.97 11.20 -15.53
C LEU A 376 5.17 11.63 -16.99
N LEU A 377 4.21 12.33 -17.59
CA LEU A 377 4.38 12.98 -18.90
C LEU A 377 5.36 14.15 -18.82
N ALA A 378 5.38 14.92 -17.74
CA ALA A 378 6.37 15.95 -17.51
C ALA A 378 7.77 15.35 -17.35
N PHE A 379 7.90 14.22 -16.64
CA PHE A 379 9.14 13.46 -16.55
C PHE A 379 9.62 12.96 -17.93
N LYS A 380 8.70 12.42 -18.74
CA LYS A 380 8.98 12.03 -20.14
C LYS A 380 9.50 13.21 -20.97
N ALA A 381 8.86 14.38 -20.87
CA ALA A 381 9.27 15.58 -21.61
C ALA A 381 10.69 16.04 -21.23
N ARG A 382 11.05 15.96 -19.93
CA ARG A 382 12.42 16.22 -19.47
C ARG A 382 13.42 15.23 -20.06
N LEU A 383 13.08 13.94 -20.13
CA LEU A 383 13.93 12.93 -20.76
C LEU A 383 14.15 13.21 -22.25
N LEU A 384 13.09 13.51 -22.99
CA LEU A 384 13.15 13.83 -24.42
C LEU A 384 14.04 15.05 -24.70
N ARG A 385 13.95 16.08 -23.85
CA ARG A 385 14.79 17.28 -23.98
C ARG A 385 16.27 16.96 -23.78
N GLU A 386 16.60 16.13 -22.80
CA GLU A 386 18.01 15.77 -22.54
C GLU A 386 18.56 14.74 -23.54
N THR A 387 17.72 13.87 -24.13
CA THR A 387 18.14 13.01 -25.25
C THR A 387 18.43 13.83 -26.51
N GLU A 388 17.65 14.87 -26.80
CA GLU A 388 17.93 15.81 -27.89
C GLU A 388 19.25 16.57 -27.66
N ARG A 389 19.49 17.04 -26.43
CA ARG A 389 20.76 17.68 -26.05
C ARG A 389 21.95 16.74 -26.24
N ARG A 390 21.81 15.45 -25.88
CA ARG A 390 22.83 14.43 -26.12
C ARG A 390 23.18 14.30 -27.60
N ARG A 391 22.18 14.16 -28.48
CA ARG A 391 22.40 14.07 -29.94
C ARG A 391 23.12 15.29 -30.51
N SER A 392 22.81 16.48 -29.99
CA SER A 392 23.51 17.71 -30.37
C SER A 392 24.99 17.72 -29.95
N LEU A 393 25.34 17.13 -28.80
CA LEU A 393 26.72 17.01 -28.33
C LEU A 393 27.50 15.95 -29.14
N ASP A 394 26.83 14.85 -29.49
CA ASP A 394 27.42 13.76 -30.29
C ASP A 394 27.55 14.11 -31.79
N GLY A 395 27.00 15.25 -32.23
CA GLY A 395 27.09 15.72 -33.61
C GLY A 395 26.16 14.99 -34.59
N GLU A 396 25.23 14.17 -34.10
CA GLU A 396 24.30 13.36 -34.90
C GLU A 396 23.19 14.19 -35.59
N GLY A 397 23.11 15.50 -35.34
CA GLY A 397 22.09 16.40 -35.90
C GLY A 397 22.28 16.77 -37.38
N ARG A 398 23.27 16.22 -38.09
CA ARG A 398 23.49 16.45 -39.53
C ARG A 398 22.90 15.30 -40.34
N SER A 399 21.59 15.33 -40.57
CA SER A 399 20.95 14.49 -41.59
C SER A 399 21.60 14.75 -42.95
N SER A 400 21.89 13.70 -43.70
CA SER A 400 22.27 13.81 -45.12
C SER A 400 21.18 14.59 -45.86
N GLU A 401 21.56 15.60 -46.66
CA GLU A 401 20.62 16.38 -47.47
C GLU A 401 19.69 15.44 -48.27
N GLY A 402 18.37 15.53 -48.03
CA GLY A 402 17.33 14.83 -48.80
C GLY A 402 16.74 13.53 -48.22
N GLU A 403 17.21 13.03 -47.06
CA GLU A 403 16.62 11.83 -46.43
C GLU A 403 16.13 12.08 -44.98
N LEU A 404 14.83 11.83 -44.74
CA LEU A 404 14.21 11.83 -43.42
C LEU A 404 14.07 10.39 -42.91
N SER A 405 14.80 10.03 -41.85
CA SER A 405 14.65 8.72 -41.20
C SER A 405 13.69 8.81 -40.02
N LEU A 406 12.51 8.19 -40.15
CA LEU A 406 11.53 8.07 -39.08
C LEU A 406 11.66 6.71 -38.39
N ARG A 407 11.64 6.70 -37.07
CA ARG A 407 11.59 5.48 -36.26
C ARG A 407 10.18 5.31 -35.71
N PHE A 408 9.56 4.17 -35.97
CA PHE A 408 8.27 3.78 -35.39
C PHE A 408 8.46 2.71 -34.34
N ILE A 409 7.48 2.58 -33.43
CA ILE A 409 7.40 1.48 -32.48
C ILE A 409 6.63 0.33 -33.13
N GLU A 410 7.28 -0.84 -33.23
CA GLU A 410 6.64 -2.10 -33.62
C GLU A 410 6.61 -3.03 -32.39
N LEU A 411 5.47 -3.66 -32.14
CA LEU A 411 5.34 -4.65 -31.07
C LEU A 411 5.60 -6.04 -31.64
N THR A 412 6.52 -6.76 -31.00
CA THR A 412 6.77 -8.18 -31.28
C THR A 412 5.64 -9.06 -30.76
N SER A 413 5.64 -10.34 -31.13
CA SER A 413 4.66 -11.32 -30.66
C SER A 413 4.67 -11.52 -29.13
N ASP A 414 5.80 -11.28 -28.47
CA ASP A 414 5.96 -11.26 -27.01
C ASP A 414 5.65 -9.90 -26.37
N GLY A 415 5.15 -8.93 -27.15
CA GLY A 415 4.71 -7.62 -26.67
C GLY A 415 5.85 -6.65 -26.33
N ARG A 416 7.07 -6.90 -26.83
CA ARG A 416 8.20 -5.98 -26.68
C ARG A 416 8.19 -4.94 -27.80
N ALA A 417 8.49 -3.70 -27.44
CA ALA A 417 8.69 -2.61 -28.37
C ALA A 417 10.07 -2.72 -29.04
N GLN A 418 10.09 -2.65 -30.37
CA GLN A 418 11.30 -2.61 -31.19
C GLN A 418 11.26 -1.44 -32.19
N PRO A 419 12.43 -0.89 -32.56
CA PRO A 419 12.52 0.18 -33.54
C PRO A 419 12.29 -0.34 -34.97
N ARG A 420 11.32 0.22 -35.67
CA ARG A 420 11.17 0.06 -37.13
C ARG A 420 11.55 1.35 -37.85
N ARG A 421 12.63 1.31 -38.63
CA ARG A 421 13.11 2.47 -39.41
C ARG A 421 12.40 2.55 -40.76
N VAL A 422 11.92 3.74 -41.11
CA VAL A 422 11.35 4.07 -42.41
C VAL A 422 12.07 5.32 -42.92
N THR A 423 12.74 5.19 -44.06
CA THR A 423 13.40 6.33 -44.71
C THR A 423 12.47 6.90 -45.77
N VAL A 424 12.19 8.20 -45.65
CA VAL A 424 11.44 8.97 -46.64
C VAL A 424 12.43 9.88 -47.36
N ARG A 425 12.47 9.80 -48.69
CA ARG A 425 13.21 10.77 -49.52
C ARG A 425 12.32 11.99 -49.71
N VAL A 426 12.84 13.18 -49.37
CA VAL A 426 12.12 14.46 -49.41
C VAL A 426 12.48 15.24 -50.66
#